data_AF-A0A832ZFQ7-F1
#
_entry.id   AF-A0A832ZFQ7-F1
#
_cell.length_a   1.000
_cell.length_b   1.000
_cell.length_c   1.000
_cell.angle_alpha   90.00
_cell.angle_beta   90.00
_cell.angle_gamma   90.00
#
_symmetry.space_group_name_H-M   'P 1'
#
loop_
_entity.id
_entity.type
_entity.pdbx_description
1 polymer ?
#
loop_
_entity_poly.entity_id
_entity_poly.type
_entity_poly.pdbx_seq_one_letter_code
_entity_poly.pdbx_strand_id
1 'polypeptide(L)'
;IEKPKEIILSGRLMRIKELREDVKDLFEEKFGLPVVRQRGLEGKAKEAAQGSAIIGDGLLGGQFKDLVEHVEIKKAGGSVLDYVKFPLSL
;
A
#
# COMPACT_ATOMS: atom_id res chain seq x y z
N ILE A 1 -0.28 -18.31 -8.50
CA ILE A 1 0.18 -16.95 -8.14
C ILE A 1 0.47 -16.23 -9.45
N GLU A 2 -0.24 -15.14 -9.75
CA GLU A 2 0.04 -14.33 -10.95
C GLU A 2 1.41 -13.65 -10.82
N LYS A 3 2.08 -13.41 -11.96
CA LYS A 3 3.32 -12.62 -11.98
C LYS A 3 2.99 -11.16 -11.61
N PRO A 4 3.82 -10.49 -10.79
CA PRO A 4 3.63 -9.08 -10.48
C PRO A 4 3.68 -8.24 -11.76
N LYS A 5 2.83 -7.21 -11.83
CA LYS A 5 2.64 -6.36 -13.02
C LYS A 5 3.41 -5.04 -12.94
N GLU A 6 3.64 -4.54 -11.73
CA GLU A 6 4.32 -3.26 -11.47
C GLU A 6 4.85 -3.21 -10.03
N ILE A 7 5.66 -2.19 -9.73
CA ILE A 7 6.14 -1.85 -8.40
C ILE A 7 5.59 -0.47 -8.02
N ILE A 8 4.96 -0.38 -6.84
CA ILE A 8 4.35 0.87 -6.36
C ILE A 8 5.24 1.52 -5.30
N LEU A 9 5.67 2.76 -5.57
CA LEU A 9 6.40 3.62 -4.64
C LEU A 9 5.45 4.48 -3.80
N SER A 10 5.46 4.29 -2.49
CA SER A 10 4.60 5.00 -1.54
C SER A 10 5.39 5.72 -0.44
N GLY A 11 4.70 6.56 0.34
CA GLY A 11 5.28 7.23 1.50
C GLY A 11 5.95 8.58 1.21
N ARG A 12 6.35 9.27 2.28
CA ARG A 12 6.82 10.66 2.24
C ARG A 12 8.12 10.86 1.46
N LEU A 13 9.02 9.86 1.50
CA LEU A 13 10.30 9.92 0.79
C LEU A 13 10.11 10.00 -0.73
N MET A 14 9.05 9.39 -1.27
CA MET A 14 8.73 9.41 -2.70
C MET A 14 8.18 10.76 -3.19
N ARG A 15 8.16 11.77 -2.31
CA ARG A 15 7.90 13.18 -2.67
C ARG A 15 9.18 13.90 -3.10
N ILE A 16 10.35 13.41 -2.70
CA ILE A 16 11.65 13.89 -3.16
C ILE A 16 11.84 13.34 -4.58
N LYS A 17 11.95 14.23 -5.57
CA LYS A 17 11.90 13.86 -6.98
C LYS A 17 13.11 13.00 -7.35
N GLU A 18 14.29 13.44 -6.94
CA GLU A 18 15.59 12.86 -7.22
C GLU A 18 15.66 11.43 -6.67
N LEU A 19 15.36 11.27 -5.37
CA LEU A 19 15.31 9.95 -4.73
C LEU A 19 14.31 9.01 -5.42
N ARG A 20 13.14 9.52 -5.81
CA ARG A 20 12.12 8.71 -6.47
C ARG A 20 12.60 8.27 -7.85
N GLU A 21 13.28 9.12 -8.61
CA GLU A 21 13.83 8.80 -9.92
C GLU A 21 14.95 7.76 -9.79
N ASP A 22 15.89 7.94 -8.85
CA ASP A 22 16.95 6.97 -8.58
C ASP A 22 16.40 5.59 -8.22
N VAL A 23 15.39 5.54 -7.33
CA VAL A 23 14.73 4.27 -6.94
C VAL A 23 13.96 3.66 -8.10
N LYS A 24 13.29 4.48 -8.92
CA LYS A 24 12.55 4.04 -10.10
C LYS A 24 13.49 3.34 -11.08
N ASP A 25 14.57 4.02 -11.47
CA ASP A 25 15.51 3.52 -12.49
C ASP A 25 16.18 2.22 -12.01
N LEU A 26 16.65 2.21 -10.75
CA LEU A 26 17.26 1.02 -10.14
C LEU A 26 16.30 -0.18 -10.14
N PHE A 27 15.03 0.03 -9.81
CA PHE A 27 14.06 -1.05 -9.68
C PHE A 27 13.54 -1.52 -11.05
N GLU A 28 13.35 -0.60 -12.01
CA GLU A 28 13.00 -0.96 -13.38
C GLU A 28 14.11 -1.80 -14.02
N GLU A 29 15.37 -1.40 -13.86
CA GLU A 29 16.53 -2.15 -14.36
C GLU A 29 16.61 -3.54 -13.71
N LYS A 30 16.51 -3.60 -12.37
CA LYS A 30 16.69 -4.83 -11.61
C LYS A 30 15.58 -5.85 -11.79
N PHE A 31 14.33 -5.38 -11.90
CA PHE A 31 13.15 -6.25 -11.88
C PHE A 31 12.45 -6.36 -13.24
N GLY A 32 12.77 -5.49 -14.20
CA GLY A 32 12.10 -5.46 -15.50
C GLY A 32 10.60 -5.17 -15.40
N LEU A 33 10.17 -4.50 -14.33
CA LEU A 33 8.78 -4.15 -14.06
C LEU A 33 8.61 -2.64 -14.05
N PRO A 34 7.49 -2.09 -14.56
CA PRO A 34 7.17 -0.68 -14.42
C PRO A 34 7.17 -0.25 -12.95
N VAL A 35 7.79 0.89 -12.64
CA VAL A 35 7.78 1.46 -11.30
C VAL A 35 6.94 2.74 -11.30
N VAL A 36 5.85 2.73 -10.53
CA VAL A 36 4.87 3.82 -10.47
C VAL A 36 4.79 4.42 -9.08
N ARG A 37 4.50 5.72 -8.98
CA ARG A 37 4.20 6.35 -7.68
C ARG A 37 2.74 6.12 -7.32
N GLN A 38 2.50 5.72 -6.07
CA GLN A 38 1.15 5.61 -5.52
C GLN A 38 0.40 6.93 -5.67
N ARG A 39 -0.82 6.86 -6.21
CA ARG A 39 -1.76 7.97 -6.25
C ARG A 39 -2.82 7.71 -5.19
N GLY A 40 -3.02 8.68 -4.31
CA GLY A 40 -4.12 8.68 -3.35
C GLY A 40 -5.42 9.13 -4.00
N LEU A 41 -6.50 9.12 -3.20
CA LEU A 41 -7.71 9.86 -3.53
C LEU A 41 -7.40 11.36 -3.60
N GLU A 42 -8.21 12.12 -4.34
CA GLU A 42 -8.07 13.57 -4.40
C GLU A 42 -8.15 14.21 -2.99
N GLY A 43 -7.44 15.32 -2.80
CA GLY A 43 -7.45 16.09 -1.56
C GLY A 43 -6.14 16.05 -0.76
N LYS A 44 -6.19 16.52 0.50
CA LYS A 44 -5.02 16.77 1.36
C LYS A 44 -4.78 15.70 2.44
N ALA A 45 -5.57 14.63 2.45
CA ALA A 45 -5.45 13.57 3.46
C ALA A 45 -4.20 12.70 3.23
N LYS A 46 -3.67 12.11 4.30
CA LYS A 46 -2.58 11.12 4.20
C LYS A 46 -3.10 9.86 3.50
N GLU A 47 -2.26 9.25 2.68
CA GLU A 47 -2.60 8.06 1.88
C GLU A 47 -3.07 6.89 2.77
N ALA A 48 -2.48 6.71 3.95
CA ALA A 48 -2.91 5.71 4.92
C ALA A 48 -4.34 5.97 5.46
N ALA A 49 -4.68 7.24 5.72
CA ALA A 49 -6.01 7.61 6.20
C ALA A 49 -7.07 7.41 5.10
N GLN A 50 -6.71 7.70 3.85
CA GLN A 50 -7.55 7.40 2.69
C GLN A 50 -7.81 5.89 2.57
N GLY A 51 -6.78 5.06 2.76
CA GLY A 51 -6.94 3.60 2.80
C GLY A 51 -7.95 3.13 3.85
N SER A 52 -7.90 3.69 5.07
CA SER A 52 -8.89 3.38 6.11
C SER A 52 -10.32 3.79 5.70
N ALA A 53 -10.47 4.94 5.04
CA ALA A 53 -11.77 5.39 4.54
C ALA A 53 -12.33 4.47 3.44
N ILE A 54 -11.48 4.04 2.50
CA ILE A 54 -11.82 3.06 1.45
C ILE A 54 -12.32 1.75 2.07
N ILE A 55 -11.60 1.24 3.09
CA ILE A 55 -12.00 0.01 3.78
C ILE A 55 -13.34 0.20 4.49
N GLY A 56 -13.51 1.30 5.24
CA GLY A 56 -14.76 1.59 5.95
C GLY A 56 -15.96 1.71 5.02
N ASP A 57 -15.80 2.45 3.91
CA ASP A 57 -16.82 2.58 2.87
C ASP A 57 -17.20 1.22 2.27
N GLY A 58 -16.22 0.42 1.84
CA GLY A 58 -16.48 -0.88 1.25
C GLY A 58 -17.09 -1.89 2.23
N LEU A 59 -16.73 -1.84 3.52
CA LEU A 59 -17.35 -2.68 4.55
C LEU A 59 -18.84 -2.37 4.76
N LEU A 60 -19.26 -1.11 4.56
CA LEU A 60 -20.64 -0.67 4.64
C LEU A 60 -21.40 -0.83 3.30
N GLY A 61 -20.77 -1.42 2.29
CA GLY A 61 -21.37 -1.65 0.97
C GLY A 61 -21.36 -0.41 0.06
N GLY A 62 -20.47 0.56 0.34
CA GLY A 62 -20.29 1.75 -0.47
C GLY A 62 -19.56 1.51 -1.80
N GLN A 63 -19.02 2.58 -2.37
CA GLN A 63 -18.34 2.59 -3.67
C GLN A 63 -17.21 1.57 -3.77
N PHE A 64 -16.49 1.32 -2.67
CA PHE A 64 -15.32 0.44 -2.64
C PHE A 64 -15.62 -1.00 -2.20
N LYS A 65 -16.89 -1.42 -2.18
CA LYS A 65 -17.32 -2.76 -1.76
C LYS A 65 -16.57 -3.87 -2.50
N ASP A 66 -16.56 -3.82 -3.83
CA ASP A 66 -15.97 -4.88 -4.65
C ASP A 66 -14.46 -5.04 -4.39
N LEU A 67 -13.77 -3.93 -4.12
CA LEU A 67 -12.35 -3.96 -3.74
C LEU A 67 -12.16 -4.68 -2.39
N VAL A 68 -12.94 -4.30 -1.37
CA VAL A 68 -12.86 -4.89 -0.02
C VAL A 68 -13.21 -6.39 -0.03
N GLU A 69 -14.15 -6.80 -0.89
CA GLU A 69 -14.49 -8.20 -1.11
C GLU A 69 -13.36 -8.93 -1.84
N HIS A 70 -12.78 -8.33 -2.89
CA HIS A 70 -11.69 -8.91 -3.67
C HIS A 70 -10.43 -9.17 -2.83
N VAL A 71 -10.09 -8.25 -1.92
CA VAL A 71 -8.93 -8.43 -1.01
C VAL A 71 -9.27 -9.26 0.24
N GLU A 72 -10.50 -9.77 0.33
CA GLU A 72 -10.97 -10.65 1.40
C GLU A 72 -10.77 -10.09 2.82
N ILE A 73 -10.92 -8.79 3.02
CA ILE A 73 -10.70 -8.10 4.33
C ILE A 73 -11.47 -8.77 5.47
N LYS A 74 -12.69 -9.26 5.23
CA LYS A 74 -13.51 -9.93 6.25
C LYS A 74 -12.95 -11.29 6.70
N LYS A 75 -12.04 -11.89 5.93
CA LYS A 75 -11.34 -13.12 6.24
C LYS A 75 -9.97 -12.87 6.88
N ALA A 76 -9.55 -11.60 7.01
CA ALA A 76 -8.32 -11.27 7.71
C ALA A 76 -8.39 -11.74 9.18
N GLY A 77 -7.32 -12.34 9.67
CA GLY A 77 -7.20 -12.85 11.03
C GLY A 77 -5.89 -12.39 11.67
N GLY A 78 -5.70 -12.75 12.93
CA GLY A 78 -4.58 -12.29 13.75
C GLY A 78 -4.87 -10.97 14.48
N SER A 79 -3.84 -10.42 15.10
CA SER A 79 -3.90 -9.18 15.87
C SER A 79 -2.83 -8.18 15.44
N VAL A 80 -3.04 -6.92 15.79
CA VAL A 80 -2.04 -5.85 15.61
C VAL A 80 -0.73 -6.12 16.37
N LEU A 81 -0.70 -7.10 17.27
CA LEU A 81 0.46 -7.45 18.09
C LEU A 81 1.25 -8.65 17.56
N ASP A 82 0.74 -9.39 16.58
CA ASP A 82 1.32 -10.69 16.15
C ASP A 82 2.76 -10.55 15.64
N TYR A 83 3.09 -9.38 15.08
CA TYR A 83 4.42 -9.07 14.55
C TYR A 83 5.16 -8.01 15.35
N VAL A 84 4.63 -7.59 16.50
CA VAL A 84 5.30 -6.68 17.43
C VAL A 84 6.33 -7.49 18.21
N LYS A 85 7.58 -7.45 17.75
CA LYS A 85 8.70 -8.04 18.47
C LYS A 85 9.17 -7.07 19.55
N PHE A 86 8.90 -7.41 20.81
CA PHE A 86 9.56 -6.73 21.92
C PHE A 86 11.06 -7.09 21.91
N PRO A 87 11.98 -6.11 22.05
CA PRO A 87 13.37 -6.39 22.30
C PRO A 87 13.50 -6.83 23.77
N LEU A 88 13.17 -8.08 24.08
CA LEU A 88 13.42 -8.65 25.40
C LEU A 88 14.56 -9.65 25.30
N SER A 89 15.77 -9.15 25.57
CA SER A 89 16.74 -9.90 26.36
C SER A 89 16.29 -9.80 27.82
N LEU A 90 15.55 -10.81 28.30
CA LEU A 90 15.37 -11.07 29.73
C LEU A 90 16.28 -12.23 30.12
#